data_AF-A0A5M9PZ91-F1
#
_entry.id   AF-A0A5M9PZ91-F1
#
_cell.length_a   1.000
_cell.length_b   1.000
_cell.length_c   1.000
_cell.angle_alpha   90.00
_cell.angle_beta   90.00
_cell.angle_gamma   90.00
#
_symmetry.space_group_name_H-M   'P 1'
#
loop_
_entity.id
_entity.type
_entity.pdbx_description
1 polymer ?
#
loop_
_entity_poly.entity_id
_entity_poly.type
_entity_poly.pdbx_seq_one_letter_code
_entity_poly.pdbx_strand_id
1 'polypeptide(L)'
;MMSELYLMRWPQNLSAVYVNGATIRYSQDQSVYYANEVLSPGQTICTWSSATDYLVSGNSPSLPLLKINRTYELSLRLKADNDLPVQVQIDFLDGHKEVLDSYRGTNPRLVFTVPKGMVSYEVRLVNLKHEWLHFEFISIGEIGAVERIFEVTSRKHYDWVHVRPLRGSNHKTVQLIVNQGPRSILPLSLNESIDMEQIFITTDGQAIEPLIQSLAHTLRNKPDTQLSLEAGLGYYHLPSEFIIKFKAGLKQIQKLGGKNNDELDH
;
A
#
# COMPACT_ATOMS: atom_id res chain seq x y z
N MET A 1 -5.95 -10.43 17.66
CA MET A 1 -4.57 -9.89 17.65
C MET A 1 -4.49 -8.87 16.50
N MET A 2 -3.39 -8.14 16.31
CA MET A 2 -3.26 -7.17 15.21
C MET A 2 -2.28 -7.73 14.20
N SER A 3 -2.69 -7.81 12.94
CA SER A 3 -1.80 -8.20 11.83
C SER A 3 -1.41 -6.98 11.03
N GLU A 4 -0.12 -6.85 10.72
CA GLU A 4 0.40 -5.73 9.93
C GLU A 4 0.45 -6.11 8.45
N LEU A 5 -0.07 -5.22 7.61
CA LEU A 5 0.10 -5.25 6.16
C LEU A 5 0.76 -3.95 5.73
N TYR A 6 1.75 -4.05 4.86
CA TYR A 6 2.46 -2.90 4.31
C TYR A 6 2.22 -2.82 2.82
N LEU A 7 1.85 -1.65 2.32
CA LEU A 7 1.87 -1.35 0.89
C LEU A 7 3.04 -0.45 0.56
N MET A 8 3.79 -0.81 -0.48
CA MET A 8 4.93 -0.06 -0.97
C MET A 8 4.66 0.41 -2.39
N ARG A 9 4.84 1.72 -2.59
CA ARG A 9 4.77 2.38 -3.91
C ARG A 9 6.07 2.20 -4.68
N TRP A 10 6.07 2.56 -5.96
CA TRP A 10 7.29 2.61 -6.76
C TRP A 10 8.37 3.46 -6.07
N PRO A 11 9.66 3.07 -6.10
CA PRO A 11 10.73 3.84 -5.47
C PRO A 11 10.76 5.27 -6.02
N GLN A 12 10.68 6.26 -5.14
CA GLN A 12 10.72 7.67 -5.55
C GLN A 12 12.15 8.12 -5.93
N ASN A 13 13.14 7.37 -5.47
CA ASN A 13 14.54 7.64 -5.75
C ASN A 13 14.96 6.96 -7.06
N LEU A 14 15.41 7.77 -8.02
CA LEU A 14 15.87 7.29 -9.32
C LEU A 14 17.11 6.38 -9.24
N SER A 15 17.97 6.50 -8.22
CA SER A 15 19.11 5.58 -8.06
C SER A 15 18.68 4.15 -7.68
N ALA A 16 17.43 3.97 -7.27
CA ALA A 16 16.83 2.66 -7.02
C ALA A 16 16.14 2.08 -8.26
N VAL A 17 16.23 2.75 -9.42
CA VAL A 17 15.55 2.37 -10.67
C VAL A 17 16.53 2.37 -11.81
N TYR A 18 16.44 1.38 -12.71
CA TYR A 18 17.22 1.37 -13.93
C TYR A 18 16.66 2.40 -14.91
N VAL A 19 17.38 3.51 -15.12
CA VAL A 19 16.88 4.63 -15.94
C VAL A 19 17.45 4.65 -17.37
N ASN A 20 18.52 3.91 -17.65
CA ASN A 20 19.21 3.99 -18.93
C ASN A 20 18.36 3.41 -20.07
N GLY A 21 17.92 4.25 -21.00
CA GLY A 21 17.02 3.84 -22.08
C GLY A 21 15.58 3.58 -21.64
N ALA A 22 15.23 3.88 -20.38
CA ALA A 22 13.90 3.65 -19.85
C ALA A 22 12.97 4.85 -20.09
N THR A 23 11.71 4.57 -20.43
CA THR A 23 10.61 5.53 -20.34
C THR A 23 9.84 5.29 -19.04
N ILE A 24 9.79 6.31 -18.17
CA ILE A 24 9.08 6.24 -16.89
C ILE A 24 8.02 7.32 -16.84
N ARG A 25 6.76 6.96 -16.57
CA ARG A 25 5.65 7.91 -16.42
C ARG A 25 4.90 7.64 -15.12
N TYR A 26 4.71 8.69 -14.33
CA TYR A 26 3.94 8.65 -13.09
C TYR A 26 2.51 9.13 -13.36
N SER A 27 1.55 8.30 -13.03
CA SER A 27 0.13 8.58 -13.21
C SER A 27 -0.46 9.34 -12.01
N GLN A 28 -1.63 9.95 -12.18
CA GLN A 28 -2.33 10.65 -11.08
C GLN A 28 -2.79 9.73 -9.95
N ASP A 29 -3.05 8.46 -10.28
CA ASP A 29 -3.35 7.40 -9.32
C ASP A 29 -2.08 6.80 -8.68
N GLN A 30 -0.91 7.42 -8.92
CA GLN A 30 0.40 7.02 -8.41
C GLN A 30 0.91 5.67 -8.95
N SER A 31 0.22 5.06 -9.92
CA SER A 31 0.77 3.95 -10.69
C SER A 31 1.94 4.44 -11.56
N VAL A 32 2.83 3.51 -11.92
CA VAL A 32 4.01 3.81 -12.72
C VAL A 32 4.02 2.97 -13.98
N TYR A 33 4.08 3.64 -15.12
CA TYR A 33 4.41 3.01 -16.39
C TYR A 33 5.94 3.01 -16.55
N TYR A 34 6.51 1.85 -16.80
CA TYR A 34 7.93 1.64 -17.08
C TYR A 34 8.08 0.86 -18.39
N ALA A 35 8.92 1.32 -19.32
CA ALA A 35 9.23 0.59 -20.54
C ALA A 35 10.72 0.70 -20.87
N ASN A 36 11.34 -0.41 -21.24
CA ASN A 36 12.74 -0.45 -21.66
C ASN A 36 13.01 -1.69 -22.54
N GLU A 37 12.83 -1.53 -23.84
CA GLU A 37 12.96 -2.61 -24.85
C GLU A 37 14.38 -3.18 -24.94
N VAL A 38 15.40 -2.44 -24.49
CA VAL A 38 16.81 -2.85 -24.57
C VAL A 38 17.34 -3.41 -23.25
N LEU A 39 16.52 -3.44 -22.20
CA LEU A 39 16.94 -4.00 -20.92
C LEU A 39 17.14 -5.51 -21.06
N SER A 40 18.35 -5.97 -20.78
CA SER A 40 18.66 -7.41 -20.87
C SER A 40 17.92 -8.21 -19.77
N PRO A 41 17.52 -9.46 -20.05
CA PRO A 41 17.03 -10.37 -19.02
C PRO A 41 18.05 -10.53 -17.87
N GLY A 42 17.56 -10.63 -16.64
CA GLY A 42 18.37 -10.72 -15.42
C GLY A 42 18.79 -9.37 -14.84
N GLN A 43 18.59 -8.25 -15.54
CA GLN A 43 18.85 -6.91 -15.00
C GLN A 43 17.75 -6.47 -14.03
N THR A 44 18.14 -5.79 -12.96
CA THR A 44 17.18 -5.21 -12.00
C THR A 44 16.53 -3.97 -12.59
N ILE A 45 15.21 -3.97 -12.65
CA ILE A 45 14.38 -2.82 -13.04
C ILE A 45 14.34 -1.80 -11.90
N CYS A 46 14.06 -2.26 -10.68
CA CYS A 46 14.04 -1.42 -9.50
C CYS A 46 14.25 -2.22 -8.21
N THR A 47 14.70 -1.51 -7.18
CA THR A 47 15.00 -2.05 -5.85
C THR A 47 14.25 -1.26 -4.78
N TRP A 48 13.65 -1.97 -3.83
CA TRP A 48 13.21 -1.42 -2.56
C TRP A 48 14.15 -1.91 -1.45
N SER A 49 14.41 -1.07 -0.44
CA SER A 49 15.34 -1.40 0.65
C SER A 49 14.77 -1.03 2.01
N SER A 50 14.99 -1.90 3.00
CA SER A 50 14.54 -1.69 4.39
C SER A 50 15.48 -0.83 5.22
N ALA A 51 16.66 -0.52 4.69
CA ALA A 51 17.65 0.32 5.35
C ALA A 51 18.39 1.16 4.31
N THR A 52 18.50 2.45 4.57
CA THR A 52 19.26 3.38 3.75
C THR A 52 20.15 4.21 4.65
N ASP A 53 21.35 4.54 4.16
CA ASP A 53 22.14 5.59 4.78
C ASP A 53 21.60 6.94 4.29
N TYR A 54 20.82 7.61 5.14
CA TYR A 54 20.20 8.89 4.78
C TYR A 54 21.25 9.99 4.56
N LEU A 55 22.36 9.98 5.30
CA LEU A 55 23.39 11.01 5.17
C LEU A 55 24.15 10.88 3.85
N VAL A 56 24.34 9.66 3.37
CA VAL A 56 25.04 9.39 2.09
C VAL A 56 24.09 9.50 0.91
N SER A 57 22.90 8.91 1.01
CA SER A 57 22.00 8.74 -0.14
C SER A 57 20.90 9.81 -0.22
N GLY A 58 20.57 10.47 0.89
CA GLY A 58 19.41 11.36 1.01
C GLY A 58 18.05 10.64 0.96
N ASN A 59 18.04 9.30 0.97
CA ASN A 59 16.83 8.52 0.79
C ASN A 59 16.37 7.89 2.09
N SER A 60 15.06 7.89 2.31
CA SER A 60 14.44 7.10 3.37
C SER A 60 14.26 5.64 2.91
N PRO A 61 14.19 4.67 3.84
CA PRO A 61 13.83 3.30 3.52
C PRO A 61 12.48 3.21 2.79
N SER A 62 12.38 2.29 1.84
CA SER A 62 11.19 2.03 1.05
C SER A 62 10.51 0.70 1.38
N LEU A 63 11.06 -0.04 2.35
CA LEU A 63 10.47 -1.25 2.94
C LEU A 63 10.31 -1.11 4.45
N PRO A 64 9.28 -1.76 5.04
CA PRO A 64 9.07 -1.81 6.48
C PRO A 64 10.15 -2.65 7.18
N LEU A 65 10.18 -2.59 8.52
CA LEU A 65 10.94 -3.56 9.32
C LEU A 65 10.10 -4.81 9.53
N LEU A 66 10.67 -5.98 9.25
CA LEU A 66 10.01 -7.27 9.45
C LEU A 66 10.53 -7.96 10.73
N LYS A 67 9.69 -8.79 11.33
CA LYS A 67 10.05 -9.52 12.56
C LYS A 67 10.80 -10.81 12.19
N ILE A 68 11.92 -11.05 12.86
CA ILE A 68 12.71 -12.27 12.71
C ILE A 68 11.87 -13.51 13.05
N ASN A 69 12.10 -14.61 12.32
CA ASN A 69 11.42 -15.90 12.45
C ASN A 69 9.89 -15.82 12.25
N ARG A 70 9.41 -14.80 11.54
CA ARG A 70 8.02 -14.71 11.06
C ARG A 70 7.96 -14.97 9.56
N THR A 71 6.86 -15.57 9.14
CA THR A 71 6.59 -15.89 7.75
C THR A 71 5.65 -14.85 7.16
N TYR A 72 6.02 -14.33 5.99
CA TYR A 72 5.30 -13.29 5.29
C TYR A 72 4.97 -13.74 3.87
N GLU A 73 3.93 -13.14 3.30
CA GLU A 73 3.63 -13.18 1.87
C GLU A 73 3.91 -11.80 1.27
N LEU A 74 4.73 -11.75 0.22
CA LEU A 74 4.84 -10.61 -0.68
C LEU A 74 3.90 -10.85 -1.87
N SER A 75 3.06 -9.86 -2.17
CA SER A 75 2.26 -9.83 -3.40
C SER A 75 2.62 -8.64 -4.28
N LEU A 76 2.77 -8.87 -5.58
CA LEU A 76 3.03 -7.87 -6.61
C LEU A 76 1.74 -7.58 -7.39
N ARG A 77 1.34 -6.30 -7.45
CA ARG A 77 0.26 -5.82 -8.33
C ARG A 77 0.85 -5.02 -9.48
N LEU A 78 0.80 -5.63 -10.67
CA LEU A 78 1.36 -5.09 -11.90
C LEU A 78 0.66 -5.73 -13.10
N LYS A 79 0.56 -4.97 -14.19
CA LYS A 79 0.18 -5.44 -15.53
C LYS A 79 1.39 -5.29 -16.46
N ALA A 80 1.48 -6.14 -17.48
CA ALA A 80 2.59 -6.12 -18.41
C ALA A 80 2.18 -6.55 -19.81
N ASP A 81 3.12 -6.44 -20.74
CA ASP A 81 3.00 -6.87 -22.12
C ASP A 81 2.92 -8.40 -22.29
N ASN A 82 3.38 -9.17 -21.30
CA ASN A 82 3.41 -10.63 -21.36
C ASN A 82 3.21 -11.31 -20.00
N ASP A 83 3.02 -12.63 -20.01
CA ASP A 83 2.67 -13.42 -18.81
C ASP A 83 3.82 -13.62 -17.81
N LEU A 84 5.08 -13.44 -18.24
CA LEU A 84 6.27 -13.64 -17.41
C LEU A 84 7.26 -12.49 -17.63
N PRO A 85 6.86 -11.25 -17.32
CA PRO A 85 7.64 -10.07 -17.69
C PRO A 85 8.82 -9.87 -16.74
N VAL A 86 8.66 -10.31 -15.48
CA VAL A 86 9.57 -10.04 -14.36
C VAL A 86 9.64 -11.21 -13.38
N GLN A 87 10.72 -11.25 -12.60
CA GLN A 87 10.88 -12.06 -11.39
C GLN A 87 10.98 -11.13 -10.19
N VAL A 88 10.29 -11.46 -9.10
CA VAL A 88 10.52 -10.81 -7.80
C VAL A 88 11.60 -11.59 -7.06
N GLN A 89 12.58 -10.87 -6.53
CA GLN A 89 13.64 -11.42 -5.66
C GLN A 89 13.66 -10.67 -4.34
N ILE A 90 13.83 -11.39 -3.23
CA ILE A 90 14.01 -10.84 -1.89
C ILE A 90 15.35 -11.37 -1.37
N ASP A 91 16.24 -10.48 -0.96
CA ASP A 91 17.53 -10.83 -0.36
C ASP A 91 17.61 -10.28 1.07
N PHE A 92 17.92 -11.15 2.03
CA PHE A 92 18.15 -10.79 3.42
C PHE A 92 19.64 -10.59 3.65
N LEU A 93 20.01 -9.44 4.23
CA LEU A 93 21.40 -9.08 4.44
C LEU A 93 21.74 -9.00 5.93
N ASP A 94 22.98 -9.36 6.25
CA ASP A 94 23.55 -9.20 7.58
C ASP A 94 24.17 -7.81 7.81
N GLY A 95 24.86 -7.63 8.93
CA GLY A 95 25.54 -6.37 9.27
C GLY A 95 26.71 -6.01 8.34
N HIS A 96 27.22 -6.96 7.56
CA HIS A 96 28.30 -6.79 6.58
C HIS A 96 27.77 -6.58 5.15
N LYS A 97 26.44 -6.54 4.97
CA LYS A 97 25.75 -6.52 3.67
C LYS A 97 25.96 -7.78 2.84
N GLU A 98 26.28 -8.90 3.49
CA GLU A 98 26.32 -10.21 2.83
C GLU A 98 24.93 -10.84 2.83
N VAL A 99 24.59 -11.57 1.77
CA VAL A 99 23.29 -12.24 1.64
C VAL A 99 23.27 -13.47 2.55
N LEU A 100 22.38 -13.44 3.54
CA LEU A 100 22.10 -14.57 4.44
C LEU A 100 21.19 -15.60 3.78
N ASP A 101 20.15 -15.12 3.10
CA ASP A 101 19.14 -15.95 2.45
C ASP A 101 18.45 -15.16 1.32
N SER A 102 17.87 -15.88 0.35
CA SER A 102 17.23 -15.29 -0.83
C SER A 102 16.04 -16.10 -1.29
N TYR A 103 14.95 -15.40 -1.60
CA TYR A 103 13.75 -15.97 -2.21
C TYR A 103 13.52 -15.33 -3.56
N ARG A 104 13.13 -16.11 -4.57
CA ARG A 104 12.80 -15.60 -5.89
C ARG A 104 11.63 -16.34 -6.50
N GLY A 105 10.80 -15.62 -7.25
CA GLY A 105 9.63 -16.20 -7.90
C GLY A 105 9.11 -15.33 -9.03
N THR A 106 8.53 -15.99 -10.03
CA THR A 106 7.77 -15.33 -11.11
C THR A 106 6.28 -15.25 -10.82
N ASN A 107 5.83 -15.95 -9.77
CA ASN A 107 4.47 -15.84 -9.27
C ASN A 107 4.28 -14.42 -8.69
N PRO A 108 3.12 -13.77 -8.93
CA PRO A 108 2.77 -12.52 -8.26
C PRO A 108 2.78 -12.64 -6.73
N ARG A 109 2.81 -13.85 -6.16
CA ARG A 109 2.94 -14.10 -4.71
C ARG A 109 4.22 -14.86 -4.37
N LEU A 110 4.93 -14.43 -3.34
CA LEU A 110 6.14 -15.05 -2.83
C LEU A 110 6.07 -15.17 -1.31
N VAL A 111 6.14 -16.40 -0.80
CA VAL A 111 6.16 -16.70 0.64
C VAL A 111 7.60 -16.87 1.11
N PHE A 112 7.95 -16.24 2.22
CA PHE A 112 9.30 -16.27 2.77
C PHE A 112 9.27 -16.19 4.30
N THR A 113 10.33 -16.68 4.95
CA THR A 113 10.52 -16.53 6.41
C THR A 113 11.73 -15.66 6.68
N VAL A 114 11.59 -14.68 7.56
CA VAL A 114 12.69 -13.76 7.89
C VAL A 114 13.77 -14.52 8.68
N PRO A 115 15.00 -14.63 8.16
CA PRO A 115 16.05 -15.41 8.80
C PRO A 115 16.57 -14.72 10.06
N LYS A 116 17.07 -15.52 11.00
CA LYS A 116 17.82 -15.00 12.15
C LYS A 116 19.11 -14.34 11.68
N GLY A 117 19.46 -13.20 12.27
CA GLY A 117 20.68 -12.45 11.92
C GLY A 117 20.47 -11.40 10.83
N MET A 118 19.28 -11.33 10.22
CA MET A 118 18.93 -10.25 9.30
C MET A 118 19.06 -8.89 9.98
N VAL A 119 19.80 -7.98 9.32
CA VAL A 119 19.90 -6.57 9.66
C VAL A 119 19.07 -5.71 8.70
N SER A 120 19.11 -6.03 7.40
CA SER A 120 18.31 -5.37 6.36
C SER A 120 17.84 -6.38 5.32
N TYR A 121 16.93 -5.96 4.44
CA TYR A 121 16.53 -6.73 3.27
C TYR A 121 16.22 -5.83 2.09
N GLU A 122 16.35 -6.40 0.90
CA GLU A 122 16.01 -5.76 -0.36
C GLU A 122 14.98 -6.58 -1.13
N VAL A 123 14.08 -5.90 -1.82
CA VAL A 123 13.18 -6.50 -2.81
C VAL A 123 13.59 -5.95 -4.17
N ARG A 124 13.78 -6.82 -5.16
CA ARG A 124 14.15 -6.43 -6.52
C ARG A 124 13.13 -6.94 -7.52
N LEU A 125 12.78 -6.08 -8.46
CA LEU A 125 12.04 -6.47 -9.65
C LEU A 125 13.06 -6.72 -10.76
N VAL A 126 13.25 -7.99 -11.12
CA VAL A 126 14.24 -8.43 -12.10
C VAL A 126 13.55 -8.62 -13.45
N ASN A 127 14.10 -8.04 -14.51
CA ASN A 127 13.60 -8.18 -15.86
C ASN A 127 13.76 -9.63 -16.35
N LEU A 128 12.70 -10.21 -16.92
CA LEU A 128 12.80 -11.45 -17.68
C LEU A 128 12.71 -11.21 -19.18
N LYS A 129 11.77 -10.36 -19.61
CA LYS A 129 11.55 -10.00 -21.02
C LYS A 129 10.39 -8.98 -21.15
N HIS A 130 10.32 -8.00 -20.26
CA HIS A 130 9.27 -6.98 -20.39
C HIS A 130 9.59 -6.03 -21.56
N GLU A 131 8.55 -5.59 -22.26
CA GLU A 131 8.60 -4.38 -23.09
C GLU A 131 8.06 -3.19 -22.30
N TRP A 132 6.94 -3.40 -21.60
CA TRP A 132 6.33 -2.41 -20.73
C TRP A 132 5.68 -3.03 -19.50
N LEU A 133 5.66 -2.26 -18.43
CA LEU A 133 5.10 -2.59 -17.14
C LEU A 133 4.21 -1.44 -16.67
N HIS A 134 3.07 -1.79 -16.11
CA HIS A 134 2.23 -0.88 -15.34
C HIS A 134 2.21 -1.37 -13.89
N PHE A 135 3.04 -0.76 -13.06
CA PHE A 135 3.17 -1.07 -11.65
C PHE A 135 2.12 -0.31 -10.82
N GLU A 136 1.42 -1.03 -9.94
CA GLU A 136 0.49 -0.43 -8.98
C GLU A 136 1.13 -0.37 -7.58
N PHE A 137 1.43 -1.52 -6.97
CA PHE A 137 2.09 -1.61 -5.65
C PHE A 137 2.67 -3.00 -5.35
N ILE A 138 3.52 -3.06 -4.32
CA ILE A 138 3.89 -4.30 -3.63
C ILE A 138 3.19 -4.31 -2.27
N SER A 139 2.72 -5.47 -1.81
CA SER A 139 2.26 -5.65 -0.45
C SER A 139 3.03 -6.72 0.30
N ILE A 140 3.34 -6.51 1.57
CA ILE A 140 3.93 -7.52 2.46
C ILE A 140 3.06 -7.65 3.71
N GLY A 141 2.57 -8.85 4.01
CA GLY A 141 1.77 -9.13 5.21
C GLY A 141 2.16 -10.45 5.87
N GLU A 142 2.03 -10.54 7.20
CA GLU A 142 2.30 -11.79 7.95
C GLU A 142 1.27 -12.87 7.56
N ILE A 143 1.73 -14.09 7.28
CA ILE A 143 0.84 -15.20 6.92
C ILE A 143 0.03 -15.61 8.15
N GLY A 144 -1.25 -15.92 7.92
CA GLY A 144 -2.21 -16.22 8.98
C GLY A 144 -3.18 -15.06 9.27
N ALA A 145 -2.98 -13.90 8.64
CA ALA A 145 -4.03 -12.89 8.54
C ALA A 145 -5.21 -13.43 7.71
N VAL A 146 -6.43 -13.19 8.19
CA VAL A 146 -7.69 -13.57 7.52
C VAL A 146 -7.69 -13.05 6.08
N GLU A 147 -8.19 -13.83 5.12
CA GLU A 147 -8.33 -13.38 3.73
C GLU A 147 -9.16 -12.09 3.63
N ARG A 148 -8.57 -11.05 3.05
CA ARG A 148 -9.21 -9.74 2.88
C ARG A 148 -9.13 -9.26 1.45
N ILE A 149 -10.11 -8.44 1.09
CA ILE A 149 -10.13 -7.67 -0.15
C ILE A 149 -9.56 -6.29 0.16
N PHE A 150 -8.64 -5.86 -0.70
CA PHE A 150 -8.00 -4.55 -0.63
C PHE A 150 -8.40 -3.74 -1.84
N GLU A 151 -9.00 -2.57 -1.61
CA GLU A 151 -9.22 -1.56 -2.64
C GLU A 151 -8.34 -0.36 -2.30
N VAL A 152 -7.37 -0.09 -3.17
CA VAL A 152 -6.37 0.95 -2.95
C VAL A 152 -6.66 2.11 -3.90
N THR A 153 -6.80 3.30 -3.34
CA THR A 153 -6.84 4.54 -4.12
C THR A 153 -5.69 5.42 -3.68
N SER A 154 -4.76 5.65 -4.59
CA SER A 154 -3.62 6.52 -4.37
C SER A 154 -3.78 7.80 -5.17
N ARG A 155 -3.38 8.93 -4.58
CA ARG A 155 -3.31 10.26 -5.20
C ARG A 155 -2.06 10.97 -4.68
N LYS A 156 -1.78 12.14 -5.24
CA LYS A 156 -0.66 13.00 -4.83
C LYS A 156 -0.71 13.38 -3.34
N HIS A 157 -1.88 13.75 -2.82
CA HIS A 157 -2.06 14.31 -1.47
C HIS A 157 -2.67 13.33 -0.46
N TYR A 158 -3.18 12.20 -0.94
CA TYR A 158 -3.73 11.18 -0.07
C TYR A 158 -3.63 9.78 -0.68
N ASP A 159 -3.59 8.80 0.20
CA ASP A 159 -3.94 7.41 -0.05
C ASP A 159 -5.14 7.06 0.79
N TRP A 160 -6.00 6.20 0.26
CA TRP A 160 -6.85 5.42 1.14
C TRP A 160 -6.93 3.98 0.68
N VAL A 161 -6.99 3.08 1.66
CA VAL A 161 -7.06 1.63 1.48
C VAL A 161 -8.29 1.13 2.19
N HIS A 162 -9.27 0.63 1.42
CA HIS A 162 -10.39 -0.12 1.96
C HIS A 162 -9.95 -1.55 2.18
N VAL A 163 -10.10 -2.01 3.42
CA VAL A 163 -9.88 -3.39 3.80
C VAL A 163 -11.22 -3.99 4.17
N ARG A 164 -11.66 -4.98 3.38
CA ARG A 164 -12.94 -5.67 3.55
C ARG A 164 -12.69 -7.14 3.86
N PRO A 165 -13.43 -7.75 4.80
CA PRO A 165 -13.41 -9.20 4.95
C PRO A 165 -13.95 -9.88 3.69
N LEU A 166 -13.33 -10.99 3.26
CA LEU A 166 -13.74 -11.71 2.05
C LEU A 166 -15.19 -12.23 2.14
N ARG A 167 -15.60 -12.64 3.35
CA ARG A 167 -16.95 -13.18 3.62
C ARG A 167 -18.01 -12.09 3.81
N GLY A 168 -17.64 -10.81 3.64
CA GLY A 168 -18.50 -9.68 3.98
C GLY A 168 -18.48 -9.35 5.46
N SER A 169 -18.95 -8.15 5.79
CA SER A 169 -19.05 -7.64 7.16
C SER A 169 -20.51 -7.66 7.59
N ASN A 170 -20.78 -8.23 8.76
CA ASN A 170 -22.05 -8.06 9.45
C ASN A 170 -22.06 -6.80 10.34
N HIS A 171 -20.92 -6.14 10.50
CA HIS A 171 -20.81 -4.91 11.25
C HIS A 171 -21.38 -3.74 10.43
N LYS A 172 -22.31 -3.02 11.04
CA LYS A 172 -22.80 -1.73 10.54
C LYS A 172 -21.77 -0.60 10.72
N THR A 173 -20.60 -0.85 11.30
CA THR A 173 -19.60 0.18 11.56
C THR A 173 -18.36 -0.04 10.70
N VAL A 174 -17.97 0.99 9.94
CA VAL A 174 -16.68 1.06 9.25
C VAL A 174 -15.74 1.91 10.09
N GLN A 175 -14.55 1.38 10.35
CA GLN A 175 -13.50 2.07 11.10
C GLN A 175 -12.61 2.87 10.13
N LEU A 176 -12.53 4.19 10.30
CA LEU A 176 -11.67 5.07 9.53
C LEU A 176 -10.45 5.41 10.37
N ILE A 177 -9.27 5.03 9.90
CA ILE A 177 -7.99 5.28 10.57
C ILE A 177 -7.25 6.32 9.76
N VAL A 178 -7.06 7.52 10.32
CA VAL A 178 -6.42 8.63 9.60
C VAL A 178 -4.99 8.83 10.08
N ASN A 179 -4.05 8.75 9.14
CA ASN A 179 -2.62 8.89 9.33
C ASN A 179 -2.11 10.12 8.60
N GLN A 180 -1.02 10.69 9.09
CA GLN A 180 -0.26 11.68 8.35
C GLN A 180 0.60 11.01 7.27
N GLY A 181 0.65 11.60 6.08
CA GLY A 181 1.53 11.25 4.96
C GLY A 181 1.57 12.37 3.92
N PRO A 182 1.67 12.08 2.60
CA PRO A 182 1.83 10.76 1.98
C PRO A 182 3.14 10.06 2.40
N ARG A 183 3.19 8.73 2.29
CA ARG A 183 4.36 7.92 2.66
C ARG A 183 4.71 6.94 1.53
N SER A 184 5.98 6.59 1.43
CA SER A 184 6.43 5.52 0.52
C SER A 184 6.00 4.13 0.99
N ILE A 185 5.75 3.99 2.30
CA ILE A 185 5.26 2.78 2.95
C ILE A 185 3.95 3.13 3.66
N LEU A 186 2.88 2.41 3.35
CA LEU A 186 1.58 2.55 4.00
C LEU A 186 1.39 1.38 4.99
N PRO A 187 1.60 1.59 6.30
CA PRO A 187 1.31 0.58 7.31
C PRO A 187 -0.21 0.48 7.55
N LEU A 188 -0.72 -0.73 7.53
CA LEU A 188 -2.13 -1.06 7.76
C LEU A 188 -2.18 -2.03 8.95
N SER A 189 -2.46 -1.49 10.13
CA SER A 189 -2.67 -2.28 11.35
C SER A 189 -4.07 -2.89 11.33
N LEU A 190 -4.17 -4.08 10.78
CA LEU A 190 -5.44 -4.77 10.59
C LEU A 190 -5.91 -5.36 11.92
N ASN A 191 -7.17 -5.06 12.26
CA ASN A 191 -7.82 -5.66 13.41
C ASN A 191 -8.30 -7.06 13.01
N GLU A 192 -7.80 -8.12 13.64
CA GLU A 192 -8.17 -9.51 13.30
C GLU A 192 -9.63 -9.88 13.61
N SER A 193 -10.44 -8.98 14.18
CA SER A 193 -11.90 -9.18 14.20
C SER A 193 -12.37 -9.44 12.76
N ILE A 194 -12.85 -10.66 12.52
CA ILE A 194 -13.00 -11.27 11.19
C ILE A 194 -13.97 -10.46 10.31
N ASP A 195 -14.86 -9.69 10.92
CA ASP A 195 -15.99 -9.07 10.23
C ASP A 195 -15.93 -7.53 10.19
N MET A 196 -14.86 -6.88 10.64
CA MET A 196 -14.79 -5.40 10.66
C MET A 196 -14.18 -4.82 9.37
N GLU A 197 -14.87 -3.87 8.77
CA GLU A 197 -14.33 -3.07 7.67
C GLU A 197 -13.47 -1.92 8.18
N GLN A 198 -12.30 -1.75 7.58
CA GLN A 198 -11.35 -0.72 7.93
C GLN A 198 -10.98 0.08 6.70
N ILE A 199 -10.98 1.41 6.81
CA ILE A 199 -10.50 2.33 5.80
C ILE A 199 -9.31 3.07 6.39
N PHE A 200 -8.13 2.81 5.86
CA PHE A 200 -6.92 3.54 6.23
C PHE A 200 -6.78 4.72 5.29
N ILE A 201 -6.64 5.92 5.84
CA ILE A 201 -6.43 7.15 5.10
C ILE A 201 -5.06 7.67 5.50
N THR A 202 -4.24 8.03 4.53
CA THR A 202 -2.93 8.64 4.75
C THR A 202 -2.88 9.92 3.93
N THR A 203 -2.70 11.09 4.56
CA THR A 203 -2.82 12.38 3.85
C THR A 203 -1.90 13.44 4.43
N ASP A 204 -1.53 14.44 3.63
CA ASP A 204 -0.84 15.66 4.07
C ASP A 204 -1.81 16.77 4.54
N GLY A 205 -3.12 16.52 4.47
CA GLY A 205 -4.16 17.48 4.80
C GLY A 205 -4.63 18.35 3.64
N GLN A 206 -4.05 18.19 2.44
CA GLN A 206 -4.49 18.86 1.23
C GLN A 206 -5.55 18.02 0.48
N ALA A 207 -6.18 18.62 -0.55
CA ALA A 207 -7.16 17.96 -1.41
C ALA A 207 -8.31 17.25 -0.64
N ILE A 208 -8.84 17.92 0.38
CA ILE A 208 -9.89 17.42 1.27
C ILE A 208 -11.17 17.06 0.50
N GLU A 209 -11.59 17.93 -0.40
CA GLU A 209 -12.85 17.80 -1.12
C GLU A 209 -12.82 16.57 -2.04
N PRO A 210 -11.79 16.36 -2.89
CA PRO A 210 -11.63 15.11 -3.64
C PRO A 210 -11.56 13.86 -2.76
N LEU A 211 -10.91 13.92 -1.59
CA LEU A 211 -10.85 12.80 -0.65
C LEU A 211 -12.25 12.44 -0.13
N ILE A 212 -13.01 13.42 0.36
CA ILE A 212 -14.38 13.22 0.86
C ILE A 212 -15.27 12.67 -0.25
N GLN A 213 -15.17 13.20 -1.48
CA GLN A 213 -15.94 12.71 -2.62
C GLN A 213 -15.62 11.25 -2.96
N SER A 214 -14.33 10.88 -2.97
CA SER A 214 -13.89 9.49 -3.20
C SER A 214 -14.42 8.53 -2.14
N LEU A 215 -14.39 8.94 -0.87
CA LEU A 215 -14.95 8.17 0.24
C LEU A 215 -16.46 8.03 0.11
N ALA A 216 -17.16 9.13 -0.19
CA ALA A 216 -18.61 9.15 -0.36
C ALA A 216 -19.07 8.23 -1.50
N HIS A 217 -18.33 8.19 -2.62
CA HIS A 217 -18.62 7.29 -3.73
C HIS A 217 -18.53 5.82 -3.32
N THR A 218 -17.48 5.46 -2.59
CA THR A 218 -17.24 4.09 -2.11
C THR A 218 -18.28 3.66 -1.07
N LEU A 219 -18.63 4.55 -0.15
CA LEU A 219 -19.59 4.29 0.93
C LEU A 219 -21.06 4.40 0.49
N ARG A 220 -21.33 4.89 -0.73
CA ARG A 220 -22.70 5.16 -1.23
C ARG A 220 -23.63 3.95 -1.15
N ASN A 221 -23.09 2.76 -1.34
CA ASN A 221 -23.88 1.53 -1.40
C ASN A 221 -24.19 0.93 -0.02
N LYS A 222 -23.89 1.64 1.08
CA LYS A 222 -24.12 1.16 2.45
C LYS A 222 -24.77 2.24 3.35
N PRO A 223 -26.05 2.57 3.15
CA PRO A 223 -26.73 3.69 3.82
C PRO A 223 -26.76 3.58 5.36
N ASP A 224 -26.85 2.36 5.90
CA ASP A 224 -26.93 2.08 7.34
C ASP A 224 -25.57 2.07 8.07
N THR A 225 -24.50 2.51 7.41
CA THR A 225 -23.14 2.38 7.94
C THR A 225 -22.77 3.52 8.87
N GLN A 226 -22.50 3.20 10.14
CA GLN A 226 -21.84 4.10 11.08
C GLN A 226 -20.34 4.18 10.75
N LEU A 227 -19.77 5.38 10.90
CA LEU A 227 -18.35 5.64 10.65
C LEU A 227 -17.71 5.96 11.99
N SER A 228 -16.74 5.16 12.42
CA SER A 228 -15.92 5.43 13.60
C SER A 228 -14.59 6.01 13.15
N LEU A 229 -14.19 7.16 13.68
CA LEU A 229 -12.92 7.81 13.33
C LEU A 229 -11.87 7.55 14.42
N GLU A 230 -10.71 7.04 14.01
CA GLU A 230 -9.58 6.76 14.88
C GLU A 230 -8.33 7.51 14.41
N ALA A 231 -7.59 8.03 15.39
CA ALA A 231 -6.33 8.70 15.17
C ALA A 231 -5.23 7.66 14.90
N GLY A 232 -4.70 7.66 13.69
CA GLY A 232 -3.55 6.87 13.31
C GLY A 232 -2.22 7.59 13.54
N LEU A 233 -1.17 7.10 12.89
CA LEU A 233 0.19 7.58 13.05
C LEU A 233 0.34 9.02 12.55
N GLY A 234 0.79 9.91 13.44
CA GLY A 234 1.00 11.33 13.13
C GLY A 234 -0.29 12.15 12.94
N TYR A 235 -1.46 11.60 13.25
CA TYR A 235 -2.76 12.26 13.07
C TYR A 235 -2.80 13.70 13.62
N TYR A 236 -2.27 13.91 14.82
CA TYR A 236 -2.28 15.22 15.49
C TYR A 236 -1.31 16.25 14.91
N HIS A 237 -0.52 15.88 13.90
CA HIS A 237 0.30 16.82 13.11
C HIS A 237 -0.40 17.29 11.84
N LEU A 238 -1.58 16.75 11.52
CA LEU A 238 -2.39 17.24 10.41
C LEU A 238 -2.92 18.66 10.71
N PRO A 239 -3.11 19.50 9.67
CA PRO A 239 -3.68 20.83 9.85
C PRO A 239 -5.04 20.77 10.56
N SER A 240 -5.27 21.64 11.55
CA SER A 240 -6.54 21.68 12.29
C SER A 240 -7.75 21.92 11.37
N GLU A 241 -7.58 22.73 10.33
CA GLU A 241 -8.60 22.99 9.31
C GLU A 241 -9.01 21.70 8.58
N PHE A 242 -8.05 20.85 8.24
CA PHE A 242 -8.30 19.53 7.65
C PHE A 242 -9.20 18.71 8.58
N ILE A 243 -8.83 18.59 9.86
CA ILE A 243 -9.56 17.76 10.83
C ILE A 243 -11.01 18.22 10.96
N ILE A 244 -11.25 19.53 11.02
CA ILE A 244 -12.58 20.12 11.14
C ILE A 244 -13.42 19.82 9.88
N LYS A 245 -12.88 20.13 8.70
CA LYS A 245 -13.58 19.92 7.41
C LYS A 245 -13.84 18.44 7.15
N PHE A 246 -12.86 17.58 7.44
CA PHE A 246 -12.97 16.14 7.27
C PHE A 246 -14.09 15.55 8.14
N LYS A 247 -14.14 15.90 9.44
CA LYS A 247 -15.23 15.47 10.34
C LYS A 247 -16.60 15.99 9.88
N ALA A 248 -16.68 17.20 9.35
CA ALA A 248 -17.92 17.75 8.80
C ALA A 248 -18.38 16.97 7.54
N GLY A 249 -17.45 16.65 6.63
CA GLY A 249 -17.71 15.84 5.44
C GLY A 249 -18.21 14.43 5.78
N LEU A 250 -17.59 13.76 6.75
CA LEU A 250 -18.03 12.43 7.20
C LEU A 250 -19.46 12.45 7.73
N LYS A 251 -19.84 13.47 8.51
CA LYS A 251 -21.23 13.64 8.97
C LYS A 251 -22.21 13.82 7.81
N GLN A 252 -21.80 14.49 6.75
CA GLN A 252 -22.64 14.68 5.56
C GLN A 252 -22.83 13.35 4.81
N ILE A 253 -21.78 12.54 4.69
CA ILE A 253 -21.86 11.19 4.10
C ILE A 253 -22.86 10.33 4.88
N GLN A 254 -22.80 10.33 6.21
CA GLN A 254 -23.73 9.57 7.06
C GLN A 254 -25.19 10.03 6.92
N LYS A 255 -25.42 11.35 6.82
CA LYS A 255 -26.79 11.90 6.62
C LYS A 255 -27.38 11.51 5.26
N LEU A 256 -26.56 11.48 4.20
CA LEU A 256 -27.00 11.10 2.87
C LEU A 256 -27.32 9.60 2.78
N GLY A 257 -26.60 8.76 3.53
CA GLY A 257 -26.94 7.34 3.69
C GLY A 257 -28.32 7.15 4.33
N GLY A 258 -28.61 7.85 5.43
CA GLY A 258 -29.88 7.71 6.15
C GLY A 258 -31.13 8.19 5.39
N LYS A 259 -31.00 9.17 4.48
CA LYS A 259 -32.16 9.72 3.74
C LYS A 259 -32.72 8.80 2.65
N ASN A 260 -31.94 7.85 2.14
CA ASN A 260 -32.41 6.94 1.09
C ASN A 260 -33.38 5.85 1.60
N ASN A 261 -33.55 5.71 2.93
CA ASN A 261 -34.51 4.78 3.52
C ASN A 261 -35.90 5.41 3.75
N ASP A 262 -36.03 6.74 3.71
CA ASP A 262 -37.31 7.43 4.00
C ASP A 262 -38.17 7.67 2.74
N GLU A 263 -37.67 7.38 1.54
CA GLU A 263 -38.40 7.59 0.26
C GLU A 263 -38.98 6.29 -0.35
N LEU A 264 -38.97 5.16 0.37
CA LEU A 264 -39.54 3.89 -0.10
C LEU A 264 -40.83 3.45 0.61
N ASP A 265 -41.39 4.27 1.50
CA ASP A 265 -42.62 3.97 2.25
C ASP A 265 -43.82 4.88 1.89
N HIS A 266 -43.98 5.24 0.61
CA HIS A 266 -45.20 5.89 0.09
C HIS A 266 -45.71 5.26 -1.21
#